data_AF-A0A934LYE3-F1
#
_entry.id   AF-A0A934LYE3-F1
#
_cell.length_a   1.000
_cell.length_b   1.000
_cell.length_c   1.000
_cell.angle_alpha   90.00
_cell.angle_beta   90.00
_cell.angle_gamma   90.00
#
_symmetry.space_group_name_H-M   'P 1'
#
loop_
_entity.id
_entity.type
_entity.pdbx_description
1 polymer ?
#
loop_
_entity_poly.entity_id
_entity_poly.type
_entity_poly.pdbx_seq_one_letter_code
_entity_poly.pdbx_strand_id
1 'polypeptide(L)' 'MPKPRVFVTRIIPEKGLNMIRAACDVVLWEDELPPSHAVIHRESAGMDGLLCL' A
#
# COMPACT_ATOMS: atom_id res chain seq x y z
N MET A 1 -10.79 1.14 17.33
CA MET A 1 -10.83 1.75 15.98
C MET A 1 -10.34 0.71 14.99
N PRO A 2 -10.90 0.61 13.78
CA PRO A 2 -10.34 -0.26 12.75
C PRO A 2 -8.91 0.21 12.40
N LYS A 3 -8.06 -0.71 11.93
CA LYS A 3 -6.74 -0.35 11.40
C LYS A 3 -6.93 0.52 10.14
N PRO A 4 -6.09 1.54 9.91
CA PRO A 4 -6.13 2.31 8.68
C PRO A 4 -5.83 1.42 7.49
N ARG A 5 -6.59 1.58 6.40
CA ARG A 5 -6.36 0.86 5.14
C ARG A 5 -5.35 1.63 4.30
N VAL A 6 -4.28 0.96 3.89
CA VAL A 6 -3.18 1.60 3.15
C VAL A 6 -2.82 0.86 1.88
N PHE A 7 -2.50 1.61 0.82
CA PHE A 7 -2.00 1.07 -0.44
C PHE A 7 -0.48 1.24 -0.50
N VAL A 8 0.23 0.16 -0.77
CA VAL A 8 1.69 0.15 -0.93
C VAL A 8 2.02 -0.25 -2.37
N THR A 9 2.63 0.65 -3.13
CA THR A 9 2.81 0.49 -4.58
C THR A 9 3.96 -0.43 -4.99
N ARG A 10 4.72 -0.97 -4.03
CA ARG A 10 5.85 -1.89 -4.29
C ARG A 10 6.20 -2.74 -3.06
N ILE A 11 6.76 -3.91 -3.30
CA ILE A 11 7.36 -4.73 -2.24
C ILE A 11 8.64 -4.04 -1.74
N ILE A 12 8.58 -3.47 -0.54
CA ILE A 12 9.74 -2.91 0.17
C ILE A 12 10.38 -3.97 1.08
N PRO A 13 11.59 -3.75 1.63
CA PRO A 13 12.21 -4.71 2.55
C PRO A 13 11.27 -5.12 3.69
N GLU A 14 11.25 -6.42 4.01
CA GLU A 14 10.29 -7.03 4.94
C GLU A 14 10.23 -6.32 6.30
N LYS A 15 11.37 -5.84 6.81
CA LYS A 15 11.42 -5.09 8.07
C LYS A 15 10.46 -3.90 8.06
N GLY A 16 10.46 -3.11 6.98
CA GLY A 16 9.55 -1.97 6.83
C GLY A 16 8.12 -2.44 6.60
N LEU A 17 7.92 -3.43 5.73
CA LEU A 17 6.58 -3.92 5.40
C LEU A 17 5.86 -4.55 6.62
N ASN A 18 6.59 -5.25 7.49
CA ASN A 18 6.05 -5.84 8.71
C ASN A 18 5.65 -4.78 9.73
N MET A 19 6.37 -3.65 9.81
CA MET A 19 5.94 -2.52 10.64
C MET A 19 4.60 -1.94 10.17
N ILE A 20 4.41 -1.84 8.85
CA ILE A 20 3.15 -1.36 8.26
C ILE A 20 2.03 -2.37 8.51
N ARG A 21 2.24 -3.67 8.26
CA ARG A 21 1.25 -4.73 8.51
C ARG A 21 0.83 -4.83 9.99
N ALA A 22 1.73 -4.53 10.91
CA ALA A 22 1.40 -4.47 12.33
C ALA A 22 0.39 -3.36 12.65
N ALA A 23 0.55 -2.19 12.02
CA ALA A 23 -0.26 -1.00 12.28
C ALA A 23 -1.50 -0.83 11.38
N CYS A 24 -1.47 -1.36 10.15
CA CYS A 24 -2.41 -1.05 9.08
C CYS A 24 -2.96 -2.32 8.41
N ASP A 25 -4.11 -2.17 7.75
CA ASP A 25 -4.63 -3.15 6.79
C ASP A 25 -4.04 -2.84 5.40
N VAL A 26 -3.12 -3.69 4.94
CA VAL A 26 -2.27 -3.40 3.77
C VAL A 26 -2.85 -4.03 2.51
N VAL A 27 -3.06 -3.21 1.49
CA VAL A 27 -3.16 -3.65 0.10
C VAL A 27 -1.80 -3.43 -0.55
N LEU A 28 -1.16 -4.52 -0.98
CA LEU A 28 0.16 -4.50 -1.58
C LEU A 28 0.05 -4.73 -3.08
N TRP A 29 0.73 -3.91 -3.86
CA TRP A 29 0.94 -4.17 -5.28
C TRP A 29 2.03 -5.25 -5.45
N GLU A 30 1.66 -6.37 -6.07
CA GLU A 30 2.53 -7.55 -6.20
C GLU A 30 3.05 -7.77 -7.63
N ASP A 31 2.60 -6.98 -8.61
CA ASP A 31 3.12 -7.07 -9.98
C ASP A 31 4.55 -6.52 -10.08
N GLU A 32 5.31 -7.06 -11.05
CA GLU A 32 6.70 -6.70 -11.30
C GLU A 32 6.87 -5.22 -11.71
N LEU A 33 5.93 -4.70 -12.50
CA LEU A 33 5.94 -3.30 -12.93
C LEU A 33 5.19 -2.42 -11.93
N PRO A 34 5.61 -1.15 -11.73
CA PRO A 34 4.89 -0.23 -10.86
C PRO A 34 3.47 0.02 -11.40
N PRO A 35 2.48 0.24 -10.51
CA PRO A 35 1.12 0.54 -10.93
C PRO A 35 1.10 1.84 -11.74
N SER A 36 0.31 1.87 -12.82
CA SER A 36 0.11 3.10 -13.58
C SER A 36 -0.58 4.17 -12.73
N HIS A 37 -0.49 5.44 -13.14
CA HIS A 37 -1.17 6.55 -12.46
C HIS A 37 -2.68 6.32 -12.28
N ALA A 38 -3.35 5.76 -13.29
CA ALA A 38 -4.77 5.42 -13.22
C ALA A 38 -5.06 4.34 -12.18
N VAL A 39 -4.17 3.34 -12.06
CA VAL A 39 -4.28 2.30 -11.02
C VAL A 39 -4.07 2.91 -9.65
N ILE A 40 -3.04 3.72 -9.44
CA ILE A 40 -2.79 4.38 -8.15
C ILE A 40 -4.02 5.17 -7.70
N HIS A 41 -4.59 5.99 -8.59
CA HIS A 41 -5.79 6.77 -8.27
C HIS A 41 -7.01 5.89 -7.94
N ARG A 42 -7.20 4.76 -8.65
CA ARG A 42 -8.32 3.84 -8.38
C ARG A 42 -8.13 3.10 -7.06
N GLU A 43 -6.96 2.52 -6.82
CA GLU A 43 -6.70 1.67 -5.66
C GLU A 43 -6.57 2.48 -4.36
N SER A 44 -6.03 3.70 -4.42
CA SER A 44 -5.94 4.59 -3.26
C SER A 44 -7.26 5.29 -2.90
N ALA A 45 -8.28 5.21 -3.77
CA ALA A 45 -9.57 5.84 -3.51
C ALA A 45 -10.23 5.26 -2.26
N GLY A 46 -10.49 6.12 -1.27
CA GLY A 46 -11.10 5.72 0.00
C GLY A 46 -10.13 5.01 0.96
N MET A 47 -8.83 5.06 0.69
CA MET A 47 -7.80 4.63 1.63
C MET A 47 -7.41 5.73 2.62
N ASP A 48 -6.93 5.31 3.78
CA ASP A 48 -6.44 6.19 4.83
C ASP A 48 -4.96 6.59 4.59
N GLY A 49 -4.26 5.89 3.70
CA GLY A 49 -2.87 6.19 3.37
C GLY A 49 -2.37 5.56 2.07
N LEU A 50 -1.35 6.19 1.50
CA LEU A 50 -0.63 5.75 0.31
C LEU A 50 0.88 5.79 0.60
N LEU A 51 1.56 4.66 0.40
CA LEU A 51 3.02 4.60 0.35
C LEU A 51 3.43 4.39 -1.11
N CYS A 52 3.91 5.47 -1.73
CA CYS A 52 4.45 5.49 -3.08
C CYS A 52 5.88 6.04 -3.06
N LEU A 53 6.77 5.45 -3.86
CA LEU A 53 8.21 5.74 -3.88
C LEU A 53 8.74 5.70 -5.31
#